data_AF-K1SZY6-F1
#
_entry.id   AF-K1SZY6-F1
#
_cell.length_a   1.000
_cell.length_b   1.000
_cell.length_c   1.000
_cell.angle_alpha   90.00
_cell.angle_beta   90.00
_cell.angle_gamma   90.00
#
_symmetry.space_group_name_H-M   'P 1'
#
loop_
_entity.id
_entity.type
_entity.pdbx_description
1 polymer ?
#
loop_
_entity_poly.entity_id
_entity_poly.type
_entity_poly.pdbx_seq_one_letter_code
_entity_poly.pdbx_strand_id
1 'polypeptide(L)' 'MGGCVRDYLLGLTPHDTDICTNALPEQTKKCFEAYHTFDTGIKHGTISVVCGDEVYEITTYRIDGDYSD' A
#
# COMPACT_ATOMS: atom_id res chain seq x y z
N MET A 1 0.27 -0.53 6.56
CA MET A 1 0.27 0.75 7.32
C MET A 1 0.60 0.49 8.78
N GLY A 2 1.29 1.43 9.43
CA GLY A 2 1.62 1.35 10.87
C GLY A 2 3.11 1.10 11.13
N GLY A 3 3.74 0.15 10.42
CA GLY A 3 5.18 -0.10 10.52
C GLY A 3 6.01 1.14 10.15
N CYS A 4 5.70 1.77 9.01
CA CYS A 4 6.39 2.98 8.56
C CYS A 4 6.27 4.14 9.54
N VAL A 5 5.08 4.39 10.10
CA VAL A 5 4.84 5.46 11.08
C VAL A 5 5.59 5.19 12.38
N ARG A 6 5.54 3.95 12.87
CA ARG A 6 6.30 3.53 14.06
C ARG A 6 7.78 3.75 13.86
N ASP A 7 8.33 3.30 12.74
CA ASP A 7 9.76 3.37 12.46
C ASP A 7 10.20 4.83 12.33
N TYR A 8 9.43 5.68 11.65
CA TYR A 8 9.67 7.13 11.62
C TYR A 8 9.66 7.76 13.02
N LEU A 9 8.71 7.40 13.89
CA LEU A 9 8.65 7.92 15.26
C LEU A 9 9.83 7.45 16.12
N LEU A 10 10.40 6.29 15.80
CA LEU A 10 11.61 5.76 16.44
C LEU A 10 12.91 6.31 15.81
N GLY A 11 12.83 7.18 14.80
CA GLY A 11 13.98 7.72 14.09
C GLY A 11 14.68 6.70 13.19
N LEU A 12 13.99 5.61 12.84
CA LEU A 12 14.46 4.58 11.92
C LEU A 12 13.99 4.90 10.50
N THR A 13 14.79 4.54 9.50
CA THR A 13 14.34 4.55 8.11
C THR A 13 13.40 3.37 7.90
N PRO A 14 12.13 3.59 7.52
CA PRO A 14 11.22 2.49 7.24
C PRO A 14 11.76 1.64 6.10
N HIS A 15 11.67 0.32 6.25
CA HIS A 15 12.01 -0.60 5.17
C HIS A 15 10.94 -0.61 4.07
N ASP A 16 9.67 -0.47 4.44
CA ASP A 16 8.54 -0.51 3.52
C ASP A 16 7.60 0.68 3.78
N THR A 17 7.12 1.30 2.70
CA THR A 17 6.12 2.39 2.78
C THR A 17 4.78 1.89 2.26
N ASP A 18 3.91 1.51 3.19
CA ASP A 18 2.50 1.21 2.90
C ASP A 18 1.64 2.47 2.91
N ILE A 19 0.79 2.60 1.89
CA ILE A 19 -0.20 3.65 1.75
C ILE A 19 -1.58 3.00 1.80
N CYS A 20 -2.46 3.40 2.72
CA CYS A 20 -3.88 3.01 2.61
C CYS A 20 -4.72 4.11 1.97
N THR A 21 -5.72 3.69 1.19
CA THR A 21 -6.63 4.59 0.50
C THR A 21 -8.04 3.99 0.45
N ASN A 22 -9.07 4.81 0.24
CA ASN A 22 -10.40 4.30 -0.08
C ASN A 22 -10.56 3.94 -1.57
N ALA A 23 -9.56 4.23 -2.41
CA ALA A 23 -9.58 3.87 -3.82
C ALA A 23 -9.53 2.34 -3.98
N LEU A 24 -10.39 1.79 -4.83
CA LEU A 24 -10.34 0.38 -5.24
C LEU A 24 -9.04 0.12 -6.03
N PRO A 25 -8.57 -1.14 -6.13
CA PRO A 25 -7.37 -1.47 -6.89
C PRO A 25 -7.38 -0.92 -8.32
N GLU A 26 -8.50 -1.05 -9.03
CA GLU A 26 -8.65 -0.53 -10.38
C GLU A 26 -8.63 1.00 -10.45
N GLN A 27 -9.16 1.69 -9.43
CA GLN A 27 -9.07 3.15 -9.34
C GLN A 27 -7.63 3.59 -9.06
N THR A 28 -6.91 2.83 -8.23
CA THR A 28 -5.49 3.06 -7.96
C THR A 28 -4.68 2.90 -9.24
N LYS A 29 -4.85 1.80 -9.98
CA LYS A 29 -4.23 1.61 -11.29
C LYS A 29 -4.51 2.78 -12.23
N LYS A 30 -5.77 3.24 -12.28
CA LYS A 30 -6.18 4.40 -13.07
C LYS A 30 -5.48 5.70 -12.66
N CYS A 31 -5.37 5.97 -11.37
CA CYS A 31 -4.66 7.14 -10.85
C CYS A 31 -3.17 7.14 -11.18
N PHE A 32 -2.58 5.95 -11.27
CA PHE A 32 -1.15 5.75 -11.55
C PHE A 32 -0.88 5.20 -12.95
N GLU A 33 -1.75 5.46 -13.94
CA GLU A 33 -1.58 4.99 -15.33
C GLU A 33 -0.26 5.43 -15.98
N ALA A 34 0.30 6.57 -15.54
CA ALA A 34 1.59 7.08 -16.00
C ALA A 34 2.80 6.35 -15.38
N TYR A 35 2.57 5.50 -14.38
CA TYR A 35 3.58 4.74 -13.66
C TYR A 35 3.45 3.25 -13.93
N HIS A 36 4.52 2.50 -13.70
CA HIS A 36 4.44 1.04 -13.75
C HIS A 36 3.73 0.54 -12.49
N THR A 37 2.65 -0.22 -12.66
CA THR A 37 1.87 -0.81 -11.56
C THR A 37 1.74 -2.31 -11.74
N PHE A 38 1.72 -3.04 -10.63
CA PHE A 38 1.54 -4.50 -10.63
C PHE A 38 0.83 -5.02 -9.39
N ASP A 39 0.26 -6.22 -9.53
CA ASP A 39 -0.62 -6.84 -8.54
C ASP A 39 0.18 -7.68 -7.53
N THR A 40 0.73 -7.04 -6.49
CA THR A 40 1.52 -7.73 -5.46
C THR A 40 0.65 -8.44 -4.42
N GLY A 41 -0.56 -7.93 -4.18
CA GLY A 41 -1.47 -8.44 -3.14
C GLY A 41 -2.93 -8.21 -3.47
N ILE A 42 -3.36 -8.44 -4.72
CA ILE A 42 -4.70 -8.09 -5.18
C ILE A 42 -5.84 -8.76 -4.38
N LYS A 43 -5.61 -9.98 -3.86
CA LYS A 43 -6.54 -10.68 -2.94
C LYS A 43 -6.84 -9.89 -1.66
N HIS A 44 -5.89 -9.04 -1.29
CA HIS A 44 -5.90 -8.20 -0.11
C HIS A 44 -6.18 -6.73 -0.44
N GLY A 45 -6.41 -6.42 -1.73
CA GLY A 45 -6.66 -5.07 -2.22
C GLY A 45 -5.40 -4.21 -2.37
N THR A 46 -4.22 -4.83 -2.46
CA THR A 46 -2.92 -4.14 -2.59
C THR A 46 -2.43 -4.10 -4.03
N ILE A 47 -2.03 -2.91 -4.48
CA ILE A 47 -1.35 -2.61 -5.74
C ILE A 47 0.02 -2.03 -5.45
N SER A 48 1.06 -2.48 -6.15
CA SER A 48 2.37 -1.84 -6.09
C SER A 48 2.53 -0.84 -7.24
N VAL A 49 3.10 0.32 -6.93
CA VAL A 49 3.42 1.39 -7.88
C VAL A 49 4.92 1.64 -7.85
N VAL A 50 5.57 1.57 -9.00
CA VAL A 50 6.99 1.90 -9.14
C VAL A 50 7.12 3.39 -9.46
N CYS A 51 7.83 4.11 -8.60
CA CYS A 51 8.11 5.53 -8.78
C CYS A 51 9.60 5.79 -8.57
N GLY A 52 10.33 6.02 -9.67
CA GLY A 52 11.79 6.05 -9.64
C GLY A 52 12.37 4.66 -9.36
N ASP A 53 13.28 4.58 -8.40
CA ASP A 53 13.91 3.33 -7.95
C ASP A 53 13.17 2.68 -6.76
N GLU A 54 12.04 3.26 -6.35
CA GLU A 54 11.27 2.85 -5.16
C GLU A 54 9.93 2.21 -5.55
N VAL A 55 9.50 1.26 -4.72
CA VAL A 55 8.20 0.57 -4.86
C VAL A 55 7.30 0.97 -3.69
N TYR A 56 6.12 1.48 -4.01
CA TYR A 56 5.11 1.87 -3.02
C TYR A 56 3.95 0.88 -3.04
N GLU A 57 3.57 0.38 -1.88
CA GLU A 57 2.40 -0.49 -1.75
C GLU A 57 1.17 0.33 -1.37
N ILE A 58 0.11 0.23 -2.18
CA ILE A 58 -1.14 0.96 -1.99
C ILE A 58 -2.26 -0.05 -1.74
N THR A 59 -2.84 -0.03 -0.55
CA THR A 59 -3.89 -0.96 -0.13
C THR A 59 -5.22 -0.23 0.06
N THR A 60 -6.27 -0.75 -0.58
CA THR A 60 -7.62 -0.23 -0.34
C THR A 60 -8.09 -0.54 1.09
N TYR A 61 -8.91 0.33 1.69
CA TYR A 61 -9.52 0.06 2.98
C TYR A 61 -10.30 -1.25 2.95
N ARG A 62 -10.05 -2.08 3.94
CA ARG A 62 -10.77 -3.32 4.16
C ARG A 62 -11.11 -3.44 5.63
N ILE A 63 -12.20 -4.14 5.90
CA ILE A 63 -12.44 -4.71 7.21
C ILE A 63 -11.86 -6.11 7.12
N ASP A 64 -10.71 -6.33 7.75
CA ASP A 64 -10.31 -7.71 8.02
C ASP A 64 -11.44 -8.33 8.86
N GLY A 65 -11.96 -9.47 8.40
CA GLY A 65 -13.14 -10.11 8.97
C GLY A 65 -13.03 -10.33 10.48
N ASP A 66 -14.14 -10.73 11.11
CA ASP A 66 -14.24 -10.85 12.57
C ASP A 66 -12.95 -11.41 13.18
N TYR A 67 -12.25 -10.55 13.92
CA TYR A 67 -11.15 -10.98 14.76
C TYR A 67 -11.77 -11.89 15.82
N SER A 68 -11.56 -13.19 15.67
CA SER A 68 -11.75 -14.13 16.77
C SER A 68 -10.60 -13.93 17.75
N ASP A 69 -10.69 -12.86 18.55
CA ASP A 69 -10.00 -12.81 19.85
C ASP A 69 -10.88 -13.53 20.88
#